data_AF-A0A5C7A4G6-F1
#
_entry.id   AF-A0A5C7A4G6-F1
#
_cell.length_a   1.000
_cell.length_b   1.000
_cell.length_c   1.000
_cell.angle_alpha   90.00
_cell.angle_beta   90.00
_cell.angle_gamma   90.00
#
_symmetry.space_group_name_H-M   'P 1'
#
loop_
_entity.id
_entity.type
_entity.pdbx_description
1 polymer ?
#
loop_
_entity_poly.entity_id
_entity_poly.type
_entity_poly.pdbx_seq_one_letter_code
_entity_poly.pdbx_strand_id
1 'polypeptide(L)'
;MRNAFLILTSLIVVGCTTAPVATPSESVAMIKPVPEVVEPEKTTSIFTYDVSPTTYAQPVAAVRGVFVWENGCIYIIDDGEYRTALFPSLPKGIFKWDEATKTLDLEGHVFKMGDYISTNGSYKRYTPNTVGGADYEKQGDKKCLTPSVAKIGTFFD
;
A
#
# COMPACT_ATOMS: atom_id res chain seq x y z
N MET A 1 28.45 16.85 -68.45
CA MET A 1 28.27 15.64 -67.62
C MET A 1 26.83 15.17 -67.84
N ARG A 2 26.57 14.19 -68.73
CA ARG A 2 26.40 12.73 -68.47
C ARG A 2 25.59 12.49 -67.18
N ASN A 3 24.50 11.73 -67.11
CA ASN A 3 23.84 10.77 -67.99
C ASN A 3 22.38 10.63 -67.53
N ALA A 4 21.47 10.27 -68.44
CA ALA A 4 20.18 9.66 -68.11
C ALA A 4 20.38 8.24 -67.53
N PHE A 5 19.50 7.78 -66.65
CA PHE A 5 19.20 6.35 -66.50
C PHE A 5 17.73 6.12 -66.09
N LEU A 6 17.17 5.11 -66.74
CA LEU A 6 15.80 4.63 -66.76
C LEU A 6 15.68 3.35 -65.90
N ILE A 7 14.47 3.14 -65.33
CA ILE A 7 13.71 1.87 -65.12
C ILE A 7 14.35 0.77 -64.23
N LEU A 8 13.60 0.24 -63.23
CA LEU A 8 13.10 -1.16 -63.24
C LEU A 8 12.25 -1.53 -62.00
N THR A 9 11.02 -1.91 -62.30
CA THR A 9 10.11 -2.79 -61.55
C THR A 9 10.71 -4.17 -61.28
N SER A 10 10.46 -4.80 -60.12
CA SER A 10 9.92 -6.19 -60.07
C SER A 10 9.40 -6.60 -58.68
N LEU A 11 8.15 -7.08 -58.68
CA LEU A 11 7.57 -8.05 -57.74
C LEU A 11 8.39 -9.35 -57.75
N ILE A 12 8.52 -10.03 -56.59
CA ILE A 12 8.68 -11.49 -56.57
C ILE A 12 7.65 -12.10 -55.62
N VAL A 13 7.03 -13.14 -56.18
CA VAL A 13 5.85 -13.91 -55.81
C VAL A 13 6.28 -15.17 -55.04
N VAL A 14 5.53 -15.48 -53.97
CA VAL A 14 5.09 -16.79 -53.45
C VAL A 14 6.10 -17.93 -53.22
N GLY A 15 5.95 -18.58 -52.06
CA GLY A 15 6.32 -19.97 -51.86
C GLY A 15 5.70 -20.57 -50.59
N CYS A 16 4.44 -21.04 -50.68
CA CYS A 16 3.88 -21.99 -49.71
C CYS A 16 4.48 -23.38 -49.98
N THR A 17 4.82 -24.12 -48.92
CA THR A 17 4.96 -25.58 -48.97
C THR A 17 4.29 -26.20 -47.75
N THR A 18 3.29 -27.04 -48.02
CA THR A 18 2.52 -27.82 -47.03
C THR A 18 3.01 -29.27 -46.91
N ALA A 19 3.12 -29.71 -45.65
CA ALA A 19 2.87 -31.05 -45.06
C ALA A 19 3.87 -32.20 -45.32
N PRO A 20 4.06 -33.16 -44.36
CA PRO A 20 3.01 -34.13 -43.99
C PRO A 20 2.81 -34.37 -42.47
N VAL A 21 1.72 -35.09 -42.14
CA VAL A 21 1.31 -35.58 -40.81
C VAL A 21 1.59 -37.08 -40.68
N ALA A 22 2.10 -37.51 -39.50
CA ALA A 22 1.95 -38.81 -38.78
C ALA A 22 3.22 -39.00 -37.91
N THR A 23 3.24 -39.34 -36.61
CA THR A 23 2.40 -40.18 -35.72
C THR A 23 2.79 -39.87 -34.24
N PRO A 24 2.05 -40.34 -33.21
CA PRO A 24 2.22 -39.93 -31.81
C PRO A 24 3.30 -40.74 -31.07
N SER A 25 4.08 -40.09 -30.20
CA SER A 25 4.92 -40.74 -29.20
C SER A 25 5.04 -39.90 -27.92
N GLU A 26 4.76 -40.59 -26.83
CA GLU A 26 4.74 -40.24 -25.42
C GLU A 26 6.07 -39.65 -24.92
N SER A 27 6.03 -38.51 -24.22
CA SER A 27 6.95 -38.18 -23.11
C SER A 27 6.47 -36.96 -22.32
N VAL A 28 5.84 -37.25 -21.17
CA VAL A 28 5.91 -36.54 -19.89
C VAL A 28 6.41 -35.09 -19.93
N ALA A 29 5.54 -34.14 -20.29
CA ALA A 29 5.76 -32.74 -19.92
C ALA A 29 5.14 -32.50 -18.53
N MET A 30 5.99 -32.72 -17.53
CA MET A 30 5.82 -32.34 -16.13
C MET A 30 5.12 -30.97 -16.04
N ILE A 31 3.85 -30.96 -15.60
CA ILE A 31 3.13 -29.74 -15.28
C ILE A 31 3.86 -29.12 -14.11
N LYS A 32 4.67 -28.10 -14.39
CA LYS A 32 5.33 -27.27 -13.38
C LYS A 32 4.23 -26.69 -12.49
N PRO A 33 4.27 -26.85 -11.15
CA PRO A 33 3.30 -26.20 -10.29
C PRO A 33 3.44 -24.70 -10.53
N VAL A 34 2.34 -24.05 -10.90
CA VAL A 34 2.22 -22.59 -10.81
C VAL A 34 2.62 -22.26 -9.37
N PRO A 35 3.63 -21.41 -9.13
CA PRO A 35 3.97 -21.00 -7.78
C PRO A 35 2.70 -20.40 -7.17
N GLU A 36 2.20 -21.05 -6.12
CA GLU A 36 1.17 -20.49 -5.28
C GLU A 36 1.69 -19.12 -4.82
N VAL A 37 1.05 -18.06 -5.29
CA VAL A 37 1.32 -16.71 -4.82
C VAL A 37 0.80 -16.68 -3.39
N VAL A 38 1.68 -17.03 -2.45
CA VAL A 38 1.40 -16.94 -1.02
C VAL A 38 1.15 -15.46 -0.74
N GLU A 39 -0.11 -15.10 -0.53
CA GLU A 39 -0.47 -13.75 -0.10
C GLU A 39 0.28 -13.48 1.22
N PRO A 40 1.07 -12.40 1.32
CA PRO A 40 1.88 -12.16 2.50
C PRO A 40 0.95 -12.04 3.71
N GLU A 41 1.19 -12.88 4.72
CA GLU A 41 0.45 -12.85 5.96
C GLU A 41 0.58 -11.44 6.58
N LYS A 42 -0.55 -10.77 6.78
CA LYS A 42 -0.58 -9.39 7.27
C LYS A 42 -0.15 -9.37 8.72
N THR A 43 1.08 -8.94 8.98
CA THR A 43 1.67 -8.91 10.33
C THR A 43 1.62 -7.54 10.99
N THR A 44 1.32 -6.47 10.24
CA THR A 44 1.26 -5.12 10.80
C THR A 44 -0.02 -4.90 11.60
N SER A 45 0.15 -4.46 12.85
CA SER A 45 -0.94 -4.01 13.72
C SER A 45 -1.44 -2.64 13.28
N ILE A 46 -2.72 -2.58 12.90
CA ILE A 46 -3.39 -1.36 12.47
C ILE A 46 -4.38 -0.95 13.56
N PHE A 47 -4.27 0.31 14.01
CA PHE A 47 -5.19 0.89 14.97
C PHE A 47 -6.05 1.95 14.30
N THR A 48 -7.28 2.05 14.76
CA THR A 48 -8.29 2.95 14.23
C THR A 48 -9.01 3.70 15.34
N TYR A 49 -9.59 4.84 14.98
CA TYR A 49 -10.46 5.62 15.86
C TYR A 49 -11.76 5.97 15.16
N ASP A 50 -12.82 6.07 15.95
CA ASP A 50 -14.13 6.47 15.45
C ASP A 50 -14.17 7.97 15.15
N VAL A 51 -14.70 8.29 13.97
CA VAL A 51 -15.03 9.64 13.53
C VAL A 51 -16.55 9.79 13.59
N SER A 52 -17.04 10.83 14.28
CA SER A 52 -18.47 11.09 14.35
C SER A 52 -19.04 11.35 12.93
N PRO A 53 -20.06 10.61 12.48
CA PRO A 53 -20.65 10.82 11.16
C PRO A 53 -21.49 12.11 11.08
N THR A 54 -21.92 12.66 12.22
CA THR A 54 -22.75 13.87 12.28
C THR A 54 -21.92 15.16 12.40
N THR A 55 -20.68 15.01 12.84
CA THR A 55 -19.69 16.08 12.91
C THR A 55 -18.40 15.51 12.35
N TYR A 56 -18.21 15.60 11.02
CA TYR A 56 -16.94 15.35 10.33
C TYR A 56 -15.83 16.33 10.76
N ALA A 57 -15.97 16.97 11.92
CA ALA A 57 -14.97 17.80 12.54
C ALA A 57 -13.90 16.89 13.11
N GLN A 58 -12.94 16.52 12.27
CA GLN A 58 -11.63 16.15 12.78
C GLN A 58 -11.04 17.38 13.50
N PRO A 59 -10.37 17.18 14.64
CA PRO A 59 -9.73 18.29 15.31
C PRO A 59 -8.78 19.00 14.34
N VAL A 60 -8.83 20.34 14.30
CA VAL A 60 -7.99 21.19 13.43
C VAL A 60 -6.53 21.22 13.89
N ALA A 61 -6.18 20.47 14.94
CA ALA A 61 -4.78 20.34 15.33
C ALA A 61 -4.03 19.55 14.24
N ALA A 62 -2.81 19.97 13.95
CA ALA A 62 -2.00 19.29 12.96
C ALA A 62 -1.31 18.09 13.61
N VAL A 63 -1.52 16.89 13.06
CA VAL A 63 -0.61 15.77 13.30
C VAL A 63 0.55 15.92 12.32
N ARG A 64 1.75 15.96 12.87
CA ARG A 64 2.98 16.24 12.14
C ARG A 64 4.07 15.31 12.62
N GLY A 65 4.83 14.74 11.71
CA GLY A 65 5.98 13.93 12.10
C GLY A 65 6.43 12.97 11.03
N VAL A 66 7.48 12.23 11.36
CA VAL A 66 8.07 11.23 10.47
C VAL A 66 7.32 9.92 10.60
N PHE A 67 6.83 9.40 9.48
CA PHE A 67 6.21 8.10 9.41
C PHE A 67 7.26 6.99 9.52
N VAL A 68 7.03 6.05 10.45
CA VAL A 68 7.92 4.92 10.71
C VAL A 68 7.12 3.63 10.77
N TRP A 69 7.67 2.56 10.21
CA TRP A 69 7.20 1.20 10.45
C TRP A 69 8.32 0.41 11.11
N GLU A 70 8.05 -0.18 12.26
CA GLU A 70 9.05 -0.96 13.01
C GLU A 70 8.38 -2.12 13.75
N ASN A 71 8.93 -3.33 13.60
CA ASN A 71 8.48 -4.54 14.31
C ASN A 71 6.96 -4.83 14.19
N GLY A 72 6.36 -4.51 13.05
CA GLY A 72 4.92 -4.68 12.79
C GLY A 72 4.03 -3.57 13.35
N CYS A 73 4.60 -2.43 13.73
CA CYS A 73 3.87 -1.29 14.30
C CYS A 73 4.06 -0.02 13.46
N ILE A 74 3.04 0.85 13.41
CA ILE A 74 3.10 2.13 12.70
C ILE A 74 3.24 3.32 13.66
N TYR A 75 4.39 3.97 13.51
CA TYR A 75 4.96 5.20 14.04
C TYR A 75 4.52 6.52 13.41
N ILE A 76 4.14 7.54 14.18
CA ILE A 76 4.53 8.93 13.89
C ILE A 76 5.55 9.38 14.93
N ILE A 77 6.71 9.85 14.48
CA ILE A 77 7.73 10.45 15.34
C ILE A 77 7.62 11.97 15.26
N ASP A 78 7.34 12.60 16.39
CA ASP A 78 7.27 14.06 16.55
C ASP A 78 8.07 14.44 17.80
N ASP A 79 9.01 15.37 17.66
CA ASP A 79 9.95 15.77 18.73
C ASP A 79 10.68 14.59 19.41
N GLY A 80 11.04 13.57 18.64
CA GLY A 80 11.70 12.35 19.14
C GLY A 80 10.79 11.38 19.88
N GLU A 81 9.51 11.70 20.07
CA GLU A 81 8.54 10.82 20.71
C GLU A 81 7.84 9.93 19.68
N TYR A 82 7.79 8.61 19.95
CA TYR A 82 7.02 7.66 19.16
C TYR A 82 5.55 7.70 19.57
N ARG A 83 4.68 7.97 18.60
CA ARG A 83 3.24 8.01 18.81
C ARG A 83 2.56 6.99 17.91
N THR A 84 1.84 6.02 18.48
CA THR A 84 1.09 5.03 17.69
C THR A 84 0.14 5.74 16.73
N ALA A 85 0.23 5.43 15.44
CA ALA A 85 -0.68 5.98 14.46
C ALA A 85 -2.04 5.29 14.54
N LEU A 86 -3.10 6.10 14.66
CA LEU A 86 -4.49 5.65 14.59
C LEU A 86 -5.13 6.27 13.35
N PHE A 87 -5.78 5.45 12.55
CA PHE A 87 -6.43 5.88 11.31
C PHE A 87 -7.95 6.01 11.48
N PRO A 88 -8.62 6.90 10.73
CA PRO A 88 -10.05 7.04 10.84
C PRO A 88 -10.76 5.78 10.33
N SER A 89 -11.72 5.26 11.09
CA SER A 89 -12.51 4.09 10.68
C SER A 89 -13.50 4.40 9.55
N LEU A 90 -13.85 5.68 9.37
CA LEU A 90 -14.72 6.20 8.32
C LEU A 90 -14.18 7.52 7.74
N PRO A 91 -14.43 7.80 6.45
CA PRO A 91 -15.01 6.90 5.45
C PRO A 91 -14.09 5.70 5.15
N LYS A 92 -14.67 4.59 4.68
CA LYS A 92 -13.87 3.40 4.33
C LYS A 92 -12.91 3.73 3.19
N GLY A 93 -11.69 3.21 3.27
CA GLY A 93 -10.68 3.35 2.21
C GLY A 93 -9.92 4.68 2.23
N ILE A 94 -10.16 5.53 3.23
CA ILE A 94 -9.41 6.78 3.48
C ILE A 94 -7.91 6.54 3.73
N PHE A 95 -7.56 5.37 4.26
CA PHE A 95 -6.18 4.92 4.35
C PHE A 95 -6.05 3.51 3.79
N LYS A 96 -4.86 3.19 3.25
CA LYS A 96 -4.47 1.84 2.87
C LYS A 96 -3.03 1.60 3.30
N TRP A 97 -2.78 0.41 3.83
CA TRP A 97 -1.45 -0.07 4.18
C TRP A 97 -1.06 -1.17 3.22
N ASP A 98 0.06 -0.99 2.52
CA ASP A 98 0.68 -2.03 1.71
C ASP A 98 1.83 -2.67 2.48
N GLU A 99 1.59 -3.91 2.93
CA GLU A 99 2.55 -4.71 3.68
C GLU A 99 3.78 -5.09 2.85
N ALA A 100 3.65 -5.28 1.54
CA ALA A 100 4.76 -5.72 0.70
C ALA A 100 5.76 -4.58 0.47
N THR A 101 5.25 -3.37 0.26
CA THR A 101 6.09 -2.19 -0.02
C THR A 101 6.36 -1.32 1.20
N LYS A 102 5.71 -1.62 2.33
CA LYS A 102 5.72 -0.81 3.56
C LYS A 102 5.33 0.64 3.30
N THR A 103 4.30 0.82 2.46
CA THR A 103 3.80 2.14 2.10
C THR A 103 2.42 2.39 2.69
N LEU A 104 2.22 3.65 3.09
CA LEU A 104 0.96 4.15 3.63
C LEU A 104 0.35 5.09 2.60
N ASP A 105 -0.81 4.73 2.06
CA ASP A 105 -1.64 5.61 1.24
C ASP A 105 -2.67 6.29 2.16
N LEU A 106 -2.62 7.61 2.23
CA LEU A 106 -3.63 8.44 2.88
C LEU A 106 -4.31 9.29 1.79
N GLU A 107 -5.56 8.99 1.47
CA GLU A 107 -6.35 9.74 0.49
C GLU A 107 -5.68 9.91 -0.89
N GLY A 108 -4.89 8.94 -1.33
CA GLY A 108 -4.13 8.98 -2.59
C GLY A 108 -2.70 9.51 -2.44
N HIS A 109 -2.32 10.01 -1.27
CA HIS A 109 -0.96 10.42 -0.96
C HIS A 109 -0.17 9.24 -0.40
N VAL A 110 0.83 8.78 -1.14
CA VAL A 110 1.65 7.62 -0.77
C VAL A 110 2.90 8.06 -0.02
N PHE A 111 3.05 7.54 1.20
CA PHE A 111 4.18 7.74 2.10
C PHE A 111 5.01 6.47 2.24
N LYS A 112 6.33 6.65 2.24
CA LYS A 112 7.34 5.62 2.53
C LYS A 112 7.95 5.88 3.91
N MET A 113 8.56 4.85 4.48
CA MET A 113 9.28 4.96 5.74
C MET A 113 10.28 6.13 5.70
N GLY A 114 10.23 7.01 6.70
CA GLY A 114 11.05 8.21 6.78
C GLY A 114 10.41 9.48 6.19
N ASP A 115 9.29 9.35 5.48
CA ASP A 115 8.58 10.52 4.95
C ASP A 115 7.90 11.32 6.07
N TYR A 116 7.79 12.62 5.86
CA TYR A 116 7.10 13.52 6.77
C TYR A 116 5.62 13.62 6.41
N ILE A 117 4.74 13.37 7.38
CA ILE A 117 3.28 13.52 7.27
C ILE A 117 2.85 14.81 7.97
N SER A 118 1.93 15.55 7.35
CA SER A 118 1.22 16.67 7.98
C SER A 118 -0.26 16.62 7.61
N THR A 119 -1.10 16.19 8.55
CA THR A 119 -2.56 16.07 8.40
C THR A 119 -3.27 16.87 9.49
N ASN A 120 -4.59 17.05 9.38
CA ASN A 120 -5.39 17.40 10.55
C ASN A 120 -5.42 16.21 11.55
N GLY A 121 -6.09 16.37 12.69
CA GLY A 121 -6.21 15.30 13.68
C GLY A 121 -5.84 15.74 15.09
N SER A 122 -5.35 14.81 15.91
CA SER A 122 -4.94 15.15 17.29
C SER A 122 -4.02 14.12 17.92
N TYR A 123 -3.26 14.58 18.90
CA TYR A 123 -2.58 13.72 19.85
C TYR A 123 -3.47 13.46 21.08
N LYS A 124 -3.46 12.23 21.57
CA LYS A 124 -4.16 11.84 22.80
C LYS A 124 -3.27 10.95 23.64
N ARG A 125 -3.38 11.09 24.96
CA ARG A 125 -2.78 10.13 25.88
C ARG A 125 -3.52 8.80 25.76
N TYR A 126 -2.78 7.70 25.62
CA TYR A 126 -3.31 6.36 25.79
C TYR A 126 -3.26 6.01 27.28
N THR A 127 -4.35 5.46 27.80
CA THR A 127 -4.43 4.97 29.18
C THR A 127 -5.00 3.55 29.15
N PRO A 128 -4.18 2.53 29.49
CA PRO A 128 -4.62 1.13 29.45
C PRO A 128 -5.79 0.89 30.41
N ASN A 129 -6.61 -0.11 30.12
CA ASN A 129 -7.77 -0.52 30.95
C ASN A 129 -8.86 0.55 31.17
N THR A 130 -8.85 1.64 30.40
CA THR A 130 -9.99 2.57 30.29
C THR A 130 -10.91 2.14 29.14
N VAL A 131 -12.14 2.64 29.07
CA VAL A 131 -13.05 2.31 27.94
C VAL A 131 -12.38 2.55 26.59
N GLY A 132 -11.82 3.75 26.36
CA GLY A 132 -11.12 4.07 25.11
C GLY A 132 -9.79 3.33 24.92
N GLY A 133 -9.05 3.06 26.00
CA GLY A 133 -7.80 2.30 25.90
C GLY A 133 -8.01 0.82 25.58
N ALA A 134 -9.00 0.20 26.23
CA ALA A 134 -9.36 -1.20 26.02
C ALA A 134 -9.85 -1.46 24.60
N ASP A 135 -10.43 -0.46 23.93
CA ASP A 135 -10.83 -0.59 22.53
C ASP A 135 -9.64 -0.60 21.57
N TYR A 136 -8.57 0.14 21.86
CA TYR A 136 -7.33 0.03 21.09
C TYR A 136 -6.62 -1.32 21.31
N GLU A 137 -6.62 -1.82 22.54
CA GLU A 137 -6.00 -3.10 22.90
C GLU A 137 -6.62 -4.32 22.20
N LYS A 138 -7.82 -4.19 21.62
CA LYS A 138 -8.52 -5.26 20.87
C LYS A 138 -8.18 -5.28 19.38
N GLN A 139 -7.50 -4.26 18.85
CA GLN A 139 -7.34 -4.07 17.40
C GLN A 139 -6.05 -4.67 16.84
N GLY A 140 -4.99 -4.72 17.65
CA GLY A 140 -3.69 -5.21 17.23
C GLY A 140 -2.81 -5.54 18.43
N ASP A 141 -1.52 -5.75 18.18
CA ASP A 141 -0.58 -6.12 19.24
C ASP A 141 -0.38 -4.97 20.24
N LYS A 142 -0.57 -5.26 21.52
CA LYS A 142 -0.39 -4.28 22.61
C LYS A 142 1.01 -3.65 22.64
N LYS A 143 2.04 -4.34 22.11
CA LYS A 143 3.40 -3.80 21.98
C LYS A 143 3.47 -2.52 21.13
N CYS A 144 2.50 -2.33 20.24
CA CYS A 144 2.45 -1.18 19.33
C CYS A 144 1.76 0.04 19.95
N LEU A 145 1.19 -0.07 21.16
CA LEU A 145 0.54 1.04 21.87
C LEU A 145 1.54 1.80 22.74
N THR A 146 1.90 3.01 22.34
CA THR A 146 2.75 3.90 23.13
C THR A 146 1.89 4.76 24.07
N PRO A 147 2.47 5.43 25.10
CA PRO A 147 1.72 6.29 26.01
C PRO A 147 0.96 7.46 25.35
N SER A 148 1.28 7.79 24.10
CA SER A 148 0.61 8.81 23.30
C SER A 148 0.27 8.28 21.92
N VAL A 149 -0.95 8.52 21.47
CA VAL A 149 -1.40 8.14 20.12
C VAL A 149 -1.54 9.37 19.24
N ALA A 150 -1.29 9.20 17.95
CA ALA A 150 -1.50 10.18 16.90
C ALA A 150 -2.73 9.76 16.08
N LYS A 151 -3.85 10.48 16.24
CA LYS A 151 -5.04 10.28 15.41
C LYS A 151 -4.82 10.99 14.08
N ILE A 152 -4.38 10.24 13.08
CA ILE A 152 -4.14 10.73 11.72
C ILE A 152 -5.46 11.19 11.13
N GLY A 153 -5.46 12.36 10.51
CA GLY A 153 -6.64 12.91 9.89
C GLY A 153 -6.52 13.01 8.37
N THR A 154 -7.33 13.88 7.77
CA THR A 154 -7.28 14.20 6.33
C THR A 154 -6.27 15.31 6.05
N PHE A 155 -5.96 15.52 4.77
CA PHE A 155 -5.22 16.69 4.33
C PHE A 155 -6.11 17.95 4.29
N PHE A 156 -5.46 19.12 4.21
CA PHE A 156 -6.08 20.46 4.32
C PHE A 156 -6.35 21.12 2.95
N ASP A 157 -6.40 20.34 1.89
CA ASP A 157 -6.46 20.77 0.48
C ASP A 157 -7.48 21.88 0.19
#